data_AF-A0A966HE98-F1
#
_entry.id   AF-A0A966HE98-F1
#
_cell.length_a   1.000
_cell.length_b   1.000
_cell.length_c   1.000
_cell.angle_alpha   90.00
_cell.angle_beta   90.00
_cell.angle_gamma   90.00
#
_symmetry.space_group_name_H-M   'P 1'
#
loop_
_entity.id
_entity.type
_entity.pdbx_description
1 polymer ?
#
loop_
_entity_poly.entity_id
_entity_poly.type
_entity_poly.pdbx_seq_one_letter_code
_entity_poly.pdbx_strand_id
1 'polypeptide(L)'
;NIDFNDIESIAVLKDASAAIYGVRAANGVVVVTTKKGSKNTKNTVSLNAYYGWQTLSNFPDPADAATYVENYIQSQTIQGKSLTWTKEDLAKWKQGTEKGYRPFDWKDFIWETAPQEYINANVSGGSDKINYYFSLGHLNQDAMIVNYGGFTRSNVQMNIESQVNDKLKLGAAMNGRIERRLNPGVPEPDDYWMPLFGTYRNLPTVRPYANDNPKYPTMTSTNAATNFAWLNYDLSGRMEDTWRVAQLNFDAEYQIIDGLKAKGMFGYYLANRKHDNQEYTYKLYKYDEATDTYPVMFENNNPWRERTTEMVEELTTNVQLAYNKTFGEHTVAAVVGLESIKRDTPKNWVHTIPASNALHLLDYETMDTYNDTGNNTEARLGWMGRVNYDFANKYLIELSARYDGSWKFPTNDRWGFFPSGSLGWRISEEGFWKDTKIGAIVSDLKLRGSYGLMGDDNVSGYAAFDYMSGYNYKNGGSVIDGKYTIGTVPRGLPVTTLSWIEAKILDIGFDASFV
;
A
#
# COMPACT_ATOMS: atom_id res chain seq x y z
N ASN A 1 6.41 -2.59 -3.38
CA ASN A 1 5.95 -3.78 -4.12
C ASN A 1 7.13 -4.50 -4.71
N ILE A 2 7.43 -5.70 -4.21
CA ILE A 2 8.50 -6.57 -4.68
C ILE A 2 7.83 -7.73 -5.42
N ASP A 3 8.49 -8.27 -6.46
CA ASP A 3 8.01 -9.48 -7.12
C ASP A 3 8.17 -10.69 -6.19
N PHE A 4 7.11 -11.46 -5.99
CA PHE A 4 7.12 -12.59 -5.05
C PHE A 4 8.12 -13.67 -5.46
N ASN A 5 8.41 -13.82 -6.76
CA ASN A 5 9.41 -14.78 -7.24
C ASN A 5 10.85 -14.37 -6.94
N ASP A 6 11.09 -13.11 -6.60
CA ASP A 6 12.42 -12.58 -6.26
C ASP A 6 12.72 -12.68 -4.76
N ILE A 7 11.77 -13.15 -3.95
CA ILE A 7 11.91 -13.29 -2.49
C ILE A 7 12.63 -14.60 -2.16
N GLU A 8 13.71 -14.50 -1.38
CA GLU A 8 14.42 -15.65 -0.79
C GLU A 8 13.78 -16.03 0.55
N SER A 9 13.54 -15.04 1.41
CA SER A 9 12.99 -15.28 2.74
C SER A 9 12.23 -14.07 3.27
N ILE A 10 11.29 -14.34 4.18
CA ILE A 10 10.53 -13.35 4.94
C ILE A 10 10.68 -13.71 6.42
N ALA A 11 11.22 -12.79 7.21
CA ALA A 11 11.28 -12.90 8.66
C ALA A 11 10.37 -11.83 9.29
N VAL A 12 9.52 -12.25 10.24
CA VAL A 12 8.59 -11.35 10.93
C VAL A 12 9.01 -11.25 12.39
N LEU A 13 9.54 -10.09 12.77
CA LEU A 13 9.99 -9.77 14.12
C LEU A 13 8.83 -9.12 14.88
N LYS A 14 8.35 -9.83 15.91
CA LYS A 14 7.17 -9.44 16.71
C LYS A 14 7.52 -9.14 18.16
N ASP A 15 8.71 -9.52 18.59
CA ASP A 15 9.18 -9.41 19.97
C ASP A 15 10.20 -8.26 20.10
N ALA A 16 10.85 -8.18 21.26
CA ALA A 16 11.82 -7.14 21.57
C ALA A 16 13.00 -7.09 20.57
N SER A 17 13.28 -8.15 19.80
CA SER A 17 14.35 -8.17 18.79
C SER A 17 14.11 -7.20 17.63
N ALA A 18 12.86 -6.79 17.38
CA ALA A 18 12.53 -5.79 16.37
C ALA A 18 13.15 -4.41 16.70
N ALA A 19 13.46 -4.14 17.97
CA ALA A 19 13.97 -2.85 18.44
C ALA A 19 15.23 -2.39 17.70
N ILE A 20 16.05 -3.31 17.17
CA ILE A 20 17.27 -2.96 16.44
C ILE A 20 17.01 -2.26 15.11
N TYR A 21 15.79 -2.33 14.55
CA TYR A 21 15.43 -1.68 13.27
C TYR A 21 14.95 -0.23 13.43
N GLY A 22 14.94 0.29 14.67
CA GLY A 22 14.77 1.71 14.93
C GLY A 22 13.34 2.22 14.95
N VAL A 23 13.21 3.51 14.67
CA VAL A 23 11.97 4.29 14.74
C VAL A 23 10.87 3.60 13.94
N ARG A 24 9.71 3.32 14.58
CA ARG A 24 8.53 2.60 14.06
C ARG A 24 8.58 1.07 14.15
N ALA A 25 9.63 0.48 14.71
CA ALA A 25 9.68 -0.96 14.99
C ALA A 25 8.64 -1.41 16.04
N ALA A 26 8.00 -0.47 16.76
CA ALA A 26 6.95 -0.76 17.75
C ALA A 26 5.76 -1.56 17.18
N ASN A 27 5.50 -1.46 15.87
CA ASN A 27 4.46 -2.24 15.18
C ASN A 27 4.94 -3.60 14.66
N GLY A 28 6.18 -3.99 14.99
CA GLY A 28 6.88 -5.13 14.41
C GLY A 28 7.60 -4.79 13.11
N VAL A 29 8.44 -5.72 12.64
CA VAL A 29 9.27 -5.54 11.44
C VAL A 29 9.15 -6.77 10.55
N VAL A 30 8.93 -6.55 9.25
CA VAL A 30 8.99 -7.61 8.23
C VAL A 30 10.25 -7.43 7.41
N VAL A 31 11.22 -8.32 7.62
CA VAL A 31 12.49 -8.31 6.90
C VAL A 31 12.36 -9.22 5.69
N VAL A 32 12.44 -8.64 4.49
CA VAL A 32 12.41 -9.37 3.22
C VAL A 32 13.83 -9.46 2.67
N THR A 33 14.30 -10.67 2.40
CA THR A 33 15.56 -10.91 1.71
C THR A 33 15.25 -11.33 0.28
N THR A 34 15.88 -10.67 -0.70
CA THR A 34 15.75 -11.04 -2.12
C THR A 34 16.80 -12.07 -2.53
N LYS A 35 16.46 -12.89 -3.52
CA LYS A 35 17.34 -13.93 -4.09
C LYS A 35 18.65 -13.35 -4.59
N LYS A 36 19.74 -14.07 -4.34
CA LYS A 36 21.07 -13.80 -4.86
C LYS A 36 21.56 -15.01 -5.66
N GLY A 37 22.56 -14.81 -6.51
CA GLY A 37 23.28 -15.94 -7.10
C GLY A 37 24.06 -16.70 -6.02
N SER A 38 24.40 -17.96 -6.31
CA SER A 38 25.35 -18.72 -5.50
C SER A 38 26.75 -18.69 -6.12
N LYS A 39 27.79 -18.78 -5.28
CA LYS A 39 29.16 -18.91 -5.77
C LYS A 39 29.42 -20.32 -6.31
N ASN A 40 30.30 -20.42 -7.29
CA ASN A 40 30.70 -21.68 -7.93
C ASN A 40 29.51 -22.51 -8.47
N THR A 41 28.48 -21.84 -8.96
CA THR A 41 27.30 -22.49 -9.56
C THR A 41 27.17 -22.12 -11.02
N LYS A 42 26.87 -23.10 -11.86
CA LYS A 42 26.51 -22.88 -13.26
C LYS A 42 25.32 -21.92 -13.36
N ASN A 43 25.25 -21.21 -14.48
CA ASN A 43 24.12 -20.33 -14.76
C ASN A 43 22.82 -21.15 -14.81
N THR A 44 21.82 -20.71 -14.06
CA THR A 44 20.46 -21.23 -14.11
C THR A 44 19.55 -20.18 -14.69
N VAL A 45 18.61 -20.63 -15.53
CA VAL A 45 17.55 -19.80 -16.08
C VAL A 45 16.24 -20.42 -15.63
N SER A 46 15.34 -19.61 -15.09
CA SER A 46 14.01 -20.04 -14.69
C SER A 46 12.96 -19.14 -15.33
N LEU A 47 11.91 -19.77 -15.85
CA LEU A 47 10.75 -19.10 -16.40
C LEU A 47 9.53 -19.59 -15.61
N ASN A 48 8.83 -18.67 -14.99
CA ASN A 48 7.58 -18.92 -14.28
C ASN A 48 6.49 -18.13 -14.97
N ALA A 49 5.39 -18.79 -15.35
CA ALA A 49 4.24 -18.12 -15.92
C ALA A 49 2.95 -18.75 -15.39
N TYR A 50 1.92 -17.93 -15.24
CA TYR A 50 0.56 -18.41 -15.00
C TYR A 50 -0.45 -17.53 -15.73
N TYR A 51 -1.59 -18.15 -16.02
CA TYR A 51 -2.78 -17.48 -16.52
C TYR A 51 -3.97 -18.01 -15.71
N GLY A 52 -4.79 -17.11 -15.20
CA GLY A 52 -5.91 -17.45 -14.32
C GLY A 52 -7.12 -16.56 -14.57
N TRP A 53 -8.24 -16.94 -13.97
CA TRP A 53 -9.48 -16.18 -13.98
C TRP A 53 -9.84 -15.82 -12.55
N GLN A 54 -10.29 -14.59 -12.33
CA GLN A 54 -10.73 -14.03 -11.06
C GLN A 54 -12.23 -13.72 -11.14
N THR A 55 -12.95 -14.08 -10.09
CA THR A 55 -14.39 -13.82 -9.96
C THR A 55 -14.72 -13.50 -8.51
N LEU A 56 -15.89 -12.92 -8.27
CA LEU A 56 -16.34 -12.59 -6.91
C LEU A 56 -16.59 -13.88 -6.14
N SER A 57 -15.86 -14.08 -5.03
CA SER A 57 -15.99 -15.29 -4.22
C SER A 57 -17.22 -15.29 -3.32
N ASN A 58 -17.44 -14.19 -2.59
CA ASN A 58 -18.61 -14.00 -1.73
C ASN A 58 -19.09 -12.56 -1.84
N PHE A 59 -20.23 -12.36 -2.52
CA PHE A 59 -20.82 -11.04 -2.74
C PHE A 59 -22.33 -11.12 -2.46
N PRO A 60 -22.85 -10.41 -1.44
CA PRO A 60 -24.28 -10.44 -1.10
C PRO A 60 -25.16 -10.07 -2.29
N ASP A 61 -26.14 -10.90 -2.57
CA ASP A 61 -27.05 -10.64 -3.67
C ASP A 61 -28.01 -9.49 -3.31
N PRO A 62 -28.13 -8.46 -4.17
CA PRO A 62 -29.16 -7.45 -4.00
C PRO A 62 -30.55 -8.10 -4.20
N ALA A 63 -31.59 -7.43 -3.70
CA ALA A 63 -32.96 -7.89 -3.95
C ALA A 63 -33.26 -7.90 -5.45
N ASP A 64 -33.86 -8.99 -5.95
CA ASP A 64 -34.42 -9.01 -7.29
C ASP A 64 -35.62 -8.04 -7.42
N ALA A 65 -36.07 -7.79 -8.64
CA ALA A 65 -37.14 -6.81 -8.89
C ALA A 65 -38.45 -7.16 -8.18
N ALA A 66 -38.82 -8.45 -8.12
CA ALA A 66 -40.06 -8.88 -7.48
C ALA A 66 -40.01 -8.67 -5.96
N THR A 67 -38.89 -9.05 -5.33
CA THR A 67 -38.62 -8.86 -3.91
C THR A 67 -38.55 -7.38 -3.56
N TYR A 68 -37.91 -6.56 -4.40
CA TYR A 68 -37.86 -5.11 -4.24
C TYR A 68 -39.26 -4.49 -4.27
N VAL A 69 -40.08 -4.83 -5.28
CA VAL A 69 -41.44 -4.32 -5.44
C VAL A 69 -42.36 -4.80 -4.31
N GLU A 70 -42.28 -6.07 -3.91
CA GLU A 70 -43.05 -6.65 -2.81
C GLU A 70 -42.78 -5.94 -1.48
N ASN A 71 -41.50 -5.73 -1.15
CA ASN A 71 -41.09 -5.00 0.06
C ASN A 71 -41.50 -3.52 0.02
N TYR A 72 -41.47 -2.89 -1.16
CA TYR A 72 -41.90 -1.50 -1.32
C TYR A 72 -43.40 -1.35 -1.11
N ILE A 73 -44.22 -2.24 -1.68
CA ILE A 73 -45.67 -2.32 -1.45
C ILE A 73 -45.97 -2.51 0.04
N GLN A 74 -45.27 -3.46 0.70
CA GLN A 74 -45.44 -3.72 2.13
C GLN A 74 -45.12 -2.47 2.96
N SER A 75 -44.00 -1.81 2.67
CA SER A 75 -43.56 -0.61 3.37
C SER A 75 -44.55 0.55 3.23
N GLN A 76 -45.05 0.81 2.01
CA GLN A 76 -46.06 1.84 1.77
C GLN A 76 -47.40 1.52 2.45
N THR A 77 -47.79 0.26 2.47
CA THR A 77 -49.00 -0.21 3.16
C THR A 77 -48.91 0.05 4.67
N ILE A 78 -47.79 -0.31 5.31
CA ILE A 78 -47.57 -0.07 6.74
C ILE A 78 -47.54 1.44 7.06
N GLN A 79 -46.96 2.24 6.18
CA GLN A 79 -46.88 3.70 6.33
C GLN A 79 -48.20 4.43 6.01
N GLY A 80 -49.23 3.73 5.49
CA GLY A 80 -50.47 4.36 5.03
C GLY A 80 -50.28 5.29 3.82
N LYS A 81 -49.24 5.07 3.01
CA LYS A 81 -48.97 5.85 1.78
C LYS A 81 -49.70 5.25 0.58
N SER A 82 -49.97 6.07 -0.43
CA SER A 82 -50.41 5.59 -1.74
C SER A 82 -49.39 4.64 -2.35
N LEU A 83 -49.85 3.51 -2.89
CA LEU A 83 -48.99 2.49 -3.47
C LEU A 83 -48.41 2.96 -4.81
N THR A 84 -47.09 2.82 -4.98
CA THR A 84 -46.41 3.06 -6.25
C THR A 84 -46.62 1.91 -7.23
N TRP A 85 -46.73 0.68 -6.72
CA TRP A 85 -47.03 -0.53 -7.49
C TRP A 85 -48.24 -1.23 -6.92
N THR A 86 -49.06 -1.79 -7.81
CA THR A 86 -50.22 -2.62 -7.45
C THR A 86 -49.82 -4.09 -7.30
N LYS A 87 -50.75 -4.92 -6.80
CA LYS A 87 -50.55 -6.39 -6.78
C LYS A 87 -50.45 -6.99 -8.19
N GLU A 88 -51.10 -6.38 -9.17
CA GLU A 88 -51.02 -6.79 -10.58
C GLU A 88 -49.63 -6.49 -11.13
N ASP A 89 -49.06 -5.33 -10.80
CA ASP A 89 -47.69 -4.98 -11.17
C ASP A 89 -46.68 -5.96 -10.56
N LEU A 90 -46.88 -6.36 -9.30
CA LEU A 90 -46.05 -7.39 -8.68
C LEU A 90 -46.14 -8.72 -9.43
N ALA A 91 -47.33 -9.12 -9.91
CA ALA A 91 -47.48 -10.32 -10.72
C ALA A 91 -46.73 -10.21 -12.06
N LYS A 92 -46.73 -9.02 -12.69
CA LYS A 92 -45.95 -8.74 -13.90
C LYS A 92 -44.45 -8.79 -13.65
N TRP A 93 -43.96 -8.20 -12.56
CA TRP A 93 -42.54 -8.28 -12.16
C TRP A 93 -42.09 -9.70 -11.84
N LYS A 94 -42.98 -10.53 -11.26
CA LYS A 94 -42.73 -11.97 -11.05
C LYS A 94 -42.64 -12.74 -12.37
N GLN A 95 -43.38 -12.34 -13.40
CA GLN A 95 -43.30 -12.95 -14.73
C GLN A 95 -42.10 -12.44 -15.54
N GLY A 96 -41.75 -11.16 -15.44
CA GLY A 96 -40.53 -10.60 -16.00
C GLY A 96 -40.49 -10.40 -17.53
N THR A 97 -41.60 -10.66 -18.25
CA THR A 97 -41.61 -10.72 -19.73
C THR A 97 -42.18 -9.48 -20.41
N GLU A 98 -43.16 -8.83 -19.78
CA GLU A 98 -43.87 -7.65 -20.30
C GLU A 98 -42.92 -6.44 -20.43
N LYS A 99 -43.09 -5.63 -21.48
CA LYS A 99 -42.33 -4.38 -21.66
C LYS A 99 -42.57 -3.48 -20.44
N GLY A 100 -41.51 -2.96 -19.84
CA GLY A 100 -41.58 -2.15 -18.61
C GLY A 100 -41.58 -2.94 -17.30
N TYR A 101 -41.71 -4.27 -17.35
CA TYR A 101 -41.67 -5.18 -16.19
C TYR A 101 -40.57 -6.23 -16.32
N ARG A 102 -39.46 -5.87 -16.97
CA ARG A 102 -38.31 -6.77 -17.17
C ARG A 102 -37.27 -6.49 -16.09
N PRO A 103 -36.99 -7.44 -15.18
CA PRO A 103 -35.97 -7.25 -14.15
C PRO A 103 -34.59 -7.05 -14.78
N PHE A 104 -33.72 -6.38 -14.04
CA PHE A 104 -32.33 -6.20 -14.42
C PHE A 104 -31.40 -6.58 -13.28
N ASP A 105 -30.42 -7.43 -13.56
CA ASP A 105 -29.41 -7.84 -12.60
C ASP A 105 -28.20 -6.90 -12.70
N TRP A 106 -28.12 -5.98 -11.75
CA TRP A 106 -27.02 -5.02 -11.67
C TRP A 106 -25.72 -5.65 -11.18
N LYS A 107 -25.77 -6.76 -10.44
CA LYS A 107 -24.57 -7.46 -10.00
C LYS A 107 -23.90 -8.11 -11.22
N ASP A 108 -24.67 -8.84 -12.02
CA ASP A 108 -24.16 -9.49 -13.25
C ASP A 108 -23.71 -8.46 -14.31
N PHE A 109 -24.36 -7.29 -14.36
CA PHE A 109 -23.97 -6.23 -15.29
C PHE A 109 -22.68 -5.48 -14.90
N ILE A 110 -22.43 -5.28 -13.61
CA ILE A 110 -21.27 -4.51 -13.13
C ILE A 110 -20.04 -5.39 -12.98
N TRP A 111 -20.22 -6.64 -12.55
CA TRP A 111 -19.11 -7.52 -12.17
C TRP A 111 -18.90 -8.63 -13.19
N GLU A 112 -17.66 -8.80 -13.63
CA GLU A 112 -17.27 -9.79 -14.64
C GLU A 112 -16.19 -10.73 -14.12
N THR A 113 -16.12 -11.92 -14.73
CA THR A 113 -14.97 -12.81 -14.53
C THR A 113 -13.81 -12.32 -15.40
N ALA A 114 -12.75 -11.83 -14.77
CA ALA A 114 -11.63 -11.20 -15.46
C ALA A 114 -10.40 -12.13 -15.51
N PRO A 115 -9.58 -12.07 -16.57
CA PRO A 115 -8.32 -12.79 -16.60
C PRO A 115 -7.24 -12.11 -15.74
N GLN A 116 -6.23 -12.88 -15.37
CA GLN A 116 -4.98 -12.40 -14.77
C GLN A 116 -3.83 -13.23 -15.31
N GLU A 117 -2.79 -12.55 -15.78
CA GLU A 117 -1.60 -13.17 -16.36
C GLU A 117 -0.34 -12.67 -15.67
N TYR A 118 0.63 -13.56 -15.56
CA TYR A 118 1.92 -13.25 -14.98
C TYR A 118 3.01 -14.05 -15.66
N ILE A 119 4.14 -13.40 -15.91
CA ILE A 119 5.34 -14.02 -16.45
C ILE A 119 6.57 -13.44 -15.75
N ASN A 120 7.48 -14.30 -15.36
CA ASN A 120 8.76 -13.95 -14.77
C ASN A 120 9.87 -14.80 -15.37
N ALA A 121 10.93 -14.15 -15.82
CA ALA A 121 12.15 -14.79 -16.27
C ALA A 121 13.30 -14.30 -15.41
N ASN A 122 14.08 -15.22 -14.86
CA ASN A 122 15.25 -14.89 -14.07
C ASN A 122 16.46 -15.74 -14.46
N VAL A 123 17.64 -15.17 -14.23
CA VAL A 123 18.94 -15.78 -14.44
C VAL A 123 19.76 -15.61 -13.17
N SER A 124 20.39 -16.69 -12.70
CA SER A 124 21.23 -16.66 -11.51
C SER A 124 22.49 -17.51 -11.69
N GLY A 125 23.57 -17.15 -11.02
CA GLY A 125 24.80 -17.92 -11.05
C GLY A 125 25.94 -17.21 -10.35
N GLY A 126 27.14 -17.79 -10.44
CA GLY A 126 28.32 -17.17 -9.87
C GLY A 126 29.59 -18.00 -10.01
N SER A 127 30.71 -17.28 -10.04
CA SER A 127 32.07 -17.81 -9.90
C SER A 127 32.47 -17.89 -8.41
N ASP A 128 33.75 -18.13 -8.16
CA ASP A 128 34.36 -18.06 -6.82
C ASP A 128 34.35 -16.63 -6.24
N LYS A 129 34.45 -15.62 -7.11
CA LYS A 129 34.54 -14.20 -6.71
C LYS A 129 33.23 -13.44 -6.85
N ILE A 130 32.39 -13.76 -7.82
CA ILE A 130 31.18 -12.97 -8.12
C ILE A 130 29.95 -13.87 -8.13
N ASN A 131 28.87 -13.45 -7.48
CA ASN A 131 27.54 -14.02 -7.67
C ASN A 131 26.57 -12.95 -8.18
N TYR A 132 25.57 -13.37 -8.94
CA TYR A 132 24.59 -12.46 -9.53
C TYR A 132 23.22 -13.10 -9.68
N TYR A 133 22.20 -12.25 -9.67
CA TYR A 133 20.81 -12.57 -9.90
C TYR A 133 20.18 -11.43 -10.70
N PHE A 134 19.46 -11.78 -11.76
CA PHE A 134 18.69 -10.84 -12.58
C PHE A 134 17.30 -11.43 -12.83
N SER A 135 16.26 -10.62 -12.67
CA SER A 135 14.88 -11.04 -12.84
C SER A 135 14.08 -9.93 -13.52
N LEU A 136 13.21 -10.34 -14.45
CA LEU A 136 12.20 -9.50 -15.08
C LEU A 136 10.84 -10.16 -14.88
N GLY A 137 9.89 -9.39 -14.36
CA GLY A 137 8.52 -9.83 -14.14
C GLY A 137 7.52 -8.90 -14.83
N HIS A 138 6.42 -9.46 -15.32
CA HIS A 138 5.25 -8.70 -15.75
C HIS A 138 3.99 -9.35 -15.19
N LEU A 139 3.13 -8.54 -14.58
CA LEU A 139 1.80 -8.87 -14.11
C LEU A 139 0.81 -7.99 -14.88
N ASN A 140 -0.22 -8.61 -15.42
CA ASN A 140 -1.38 -7.91 -15.96
C ASN A 140 -2.64 -8.53 -15.33
N GLN A 141 -3.45 -7.69 -14.72
CA GLN A 141 -4.66 -8.05 -14.00
C GLN A 141 -5.79 -7.16 -14.48
N ASP A 142 -6.68 -7.72 -15.31
CA ASP A 142 -7.88 -7.02 -15.74
C ASP A 142 -8.80 -6.78 -14.53
N ALA A 143 -9.61 -5.72 -14.58
CA ALA A 143 -10.55 -5.47 -13.50
C ALA A 143 -11.76 -6.42 -13.62
N MET A 144 -12.26 -6.91 -12.49
CA MET A 144 -13.54 -7.62 -12.42
C MET A 144 -14.76 -6.69 -12.54
N ILE A 145 -14.56 -5.44 -12.95
CA ILE A 145 -15.60 -4.41 -13.07
C ILE A 145 -15.70 -4.05 -14.55
N VAL A 146 -16.90 -4.08 -15.09
CA VAL A 146 -17.16 -3.72 -16.49
C VAL A 146 -16.55 -2.35 -16.81
N ASN A 147 -15.95 -2.23 -17.99
CA ASN A 147 -15.27 -1.04 -18.52
C ASN A 147 -13.95 -0.63 -17.82
N TYR A 148 -13.53 -1.29 -16.74
CA TYR A 148 -12.30 -0.93 -16.03
C TYR A 148 -11.09 -1.64 -16.64
N GLY A 149 -9.96 -0.94 -16.72
CA GLY A 149 -8.74 -1.44 -17.37
C GLY A 149 -7.82 -2.24 -16.45
N GLY A 150 -8.07 -2.20 -15.14
CA GLY A 150 -7.34 -3.01 -14.17
C GLY A 150 -5.94 -2.46 -13.82
N PHE A 151 -5.01 -3.38 -13.56
CA PHE A 151 -3.69 -3.10 -13.03
C PHE A 151 -2.60 -3.87 -13.78
N THR A 152 -1.56 -3.14 -14.19
CA THR A 152 -0.34 -3.72 -14.78
C THR A 152 0.87 -3.36 -13.95
N ARG A 153 1.81 -4.30 -13.82
CA ARG A 153 3.09 -4.08 -13.16
C ARG A 153 4.22 -4.81 -13.85
N SER A 154 5.25 -4.07 -14.23
CA SER A 154 6.52 -4.63 -14.68
C SER A 154 7.58 -4.43 -13.60
N ASN A 155 8.28 -5.49 -13.23
CA ASN A 155 9.33 -5.50 -12.22
C ASN A 155 10.69 -5.83 -12.84
N VAL A 156 11.74 -5.25 -12.28
CA VAL A 156 13.13 -5.66 -12.50
C VAL A 156 13.83 -5.81 -11.16
N GLN A 157 14.55 -6.92 -10.98
CA GLN A 157 15.42 -7.12 -9.83
C GLN A 157 16.83 -7.45 -10.31
N MET A 158 17.81 -6.80 -9.72
CA MET A 158 19.23 -7.10 -9.91
C MET A 158 19.88 -7.22 -8.55
N ASN A 159 20.64 -8.28 -8.32
CA ASN A 159 21.51 -8.41 -7.16
C ASN A 159 22.88 -8.89 -7.64
N ILE A 160 23.95 -8.22 -7.24
CA ILE A 160 25.32 -8.61 -7.54
C ILE A 160 26.17 -8.49 -6.29
N GLU A 161 27.05 -9.46 -6.08
CA GLU A 161 28.00 -9.46 -4.98
C GLU A 161 29.37 -9.88 -5.50
N SER A 162 30.41 -9.16 -5.10
CA SER A 162 31.78 -9.38 -5.52
C SER A 162 32.73 -9.43 -4.34
N GLN A 163 33.49 -10.52 -4.24
CA GLN A 163 34.67 -10.62 -3.40
C GLN A 163 35.87 -10.05 -4.17
N VAL A 164 36.19 -8.79 -3.89
CA VAL A 164 37.27 -8.06 -4.58
C VAL A 164 38.64 -8.62 -4.20
N ASN A 165 38.82 -8.91 -2.90
CA ASN A 165 39.97 -9.59 -2.33
C ASN A 165 39.57 -10.24 -1.00
N ASP A 166 40.50 -10.86 -0.27
CA ASP A 166 40.19 -11.59 0.98
C ASP A 166 39.58 -10.72 2.08
N LYS A 167 39.75 -9.40 2.02
CA LYS A 167 39.24 -8.46 3.03
C LYS A 167 38.05 -7.64 2.56
N LEU A 168 37.90 -7.38 1.27
CA LEU A 168 36.90 -6.47 0.72
C LEU A 168 35.84 -7.22 -0.09
N LYS A 169 34.60 -7.02 0.32
CA LYS A 169 33.40 -7.51 -0.36
C LYS A 169 32.48 -6.34 -0.68
N LEU A 170 32.00 -6.28 -1.91
CA LEU A 170 31.06 -5.27 -2.39
C LEU A 170 29.76 -5.93 -2.84
N GLY A 171 28.64 -5.25 -2.62
CA GLY A 171 27.32 -5.66 -3.07
C GLY A 171 26.59 -4.48 -3.72
N ALA A 172 25.77 -4.78 -4.71
CA ALA A 172 24.80 -3.84 -5.24
C ALA A 172 23.48 -4.56 -5.51
N ALA A 173 22.37 -3.93 -5.16
CA ALA A 173 21.03 -4.42 -5.39
C ALA A 173 20.17 -3.31 -6.00
N MET A 174 19.32 -3.67 -6.95
CA MET A 174 18.32 -2.79 -7.53
C MET A 174 16.98 -3.51 -7.58
N ASN A 175 15.95 -2.85 -7.06
CA ASN A 175 14.55 -3.17 -7.32
C ASN A 175 13.94 -2.03 -8.14
N GLY A 176 13.37 -2.33 -9.30
CA GLY A 176 12.66 -1.37 -10.13
C GLY A 176 11.26 -1.86 -10.44
N ARG A 177 10.29 -0.95 -10.51
CA ARG A 177 8.94 -1.28 -10.98
C ARG A 177 8.27 -0.12 -11.70
N ILE A 178 7.41 -0.47 -12.64
CA ILE A 178 6.43 0.44 -13.23
C ILE A 178 5.07 -0.17 -13.00
N GLU A 179 4.20 0.58 -12.35
CA GLU A 179 2.83 0.19 -12.01
C GLU A 179 1.90 1.15 -12.71
N ARG A 180 0.86 0.64 -13.36
CA ARG A 180 -0.15 1.45 -14.04
C ARG A 180 -1.53 0.90 -13.72
N ARG A 181 -2.38 1.77 -13.20
CA ARG A 181 -3.81 1.55 -13.02
C ARG A 181 -4.57 2.39 -14.04
N LEU A 182 -5.61 1.80 -14.62
CA LEU A 182 -6.43 2.46 -15.62
C LEU A 182 -7.91 2.20 -15.32
N ASN A 183 -8.66 3.27 -15.10
CA ASN A 183 -10.10 3.23 -14.87
C ASN A 183 -10.79 4.31 -15.73
N PRO A 184 -12.10 4.17 -16.02
CA PRO A 184 -12.91 5.29 -16.50
C PRO A 184 -12.80 6.48 -15.53
N GLY A 185 -12.98 7.70 -16.04
CA GLY A 185 -13.09 8.89 -15.18
C GLY A 185 -14.41 8.81 -14.43
N VAL A 186 -14.37 8.61 -13.12
CA VAL A 186 -15.56 8.45 -12.28
C VAL A 186 -15.73 9.71 -11.44
N PRO A 187 -16.89 10.38 -11.50
CA PRO A 187 -17.20 11.42 -10.53
C PRO A 187 -17.31 10.81 -9.13
N GLU A 188 -16.79 11.50 -8.12
CA GLU A 188 -16.70 11.11 -6.69
C GLU A 188 -15.33 10.50 -6.30
N PRO A 189 -14.94 10.51 -5.00
CA PRO A 189 -13.55 10.29 -4.59
C PRO A 189 -12.97 8.87 -4.72
N ASP A 190 -13.82 7.85 -4.91
CA ASP A 190 -13.39 6.44 -4.88
C ASP A 190 -14.02 5.61 -6.02
N ASP A 191 -13.24 5.43 -7.08
CA ASP A 191 -13.58 4.64 -8.26
C ASP A 191 -14.00 3.19 -7.93
N TYR A 192 -13.41 2.56 -6.91
CA TYR A 192 -13.69 1.14 -6.60
C TYR A 192 -14.82 0.96 -5.60
N TRP A 193 -15.16 2.01 -4.85
CA TRP A 193 -16.40 2.03 -4.06
C TRP A 193 -17.64 2.17 -4.96
N MET A 194 -17.55 2.93 -6.06
CA MET A 194 -18.67 3.16 -6.98
C MET A 194 -19.35 1.88 -7.53
N PRO A 195 -18.65 0.82 -7.98
CA PRO A 195 -19.29 -0.41 -8.45
C PRO A 195 -20.01 -1.17 -7.32
N LEU A 196 -19.44 -1.18 -6.12
CA LEU A 196 -20.10 -1.75 -4.95
C LEU A 196 -21.38 -0.96 -4.64
N PHE A 197 -21.28 0.36 -4.58
CA PHE A 197 -22.42 1.23 -4.32
C PHE A 197 -23.48 1.11 -5.41
N GLY A 198 -23.08 1.12 -6.68
CA GLY A 198 -23.96 0.99 -7.83
C GLY A 198 -24.72 -0.33 -7.85
N THR A 199 -24.08 -1.44 -7.43
CA THR A 199 -24.75 -2.75 -7.35
C THR A 199 -25.97 -2.73 -6.43
N TYR A 200 -25.92 -2.03 -5.31
CA TYR A 200 -27.04 -1.93 -4.37
C TYR A 200 -27.96 -0.73 -4.59
N ARG A 201 -27.42 0.34 -5.19
CA ARG A 201 -28.16 1.60 -5.37
C ARG A 201 -29.01 1.58 -6.63
N ASN A 202 -28.55 0.91 -7.69
CA ASN A 202 -29.31 0.76 -8.92
C ASN A 202 -30.57 -0.07 -8.68
N LEU A 203 -31.68 0.41 -9.24
CA LEU A 203 -32.98 -0.23 -9.07
C LEU A 203 -33.07 -1.45 -9.98
N PRO A 204 -33.44 -2.65 -9.46
CA PRO A 204 -33.59 -3.86 -10.27
C PRO A 204 -34.79 -3.78 -11.23
N THR A 205 -35.63 -2.74 -11.10
CA THR A 205 -36.75 -2.42 -11.97
C THR A 205 -36.38 -1.46 -13.12
N VAL A 206 -35.13 -0.97 -13.15
CA VAL A 206 -34.65 -0.02 -14.16
C VAL A 206 -33.46 -0.63 -14.91
N ARG A 207 -33.50 -0.58 -16.23
CA ARG A 207 -32.44 -1.09 -17.12
C ARG A 207 -31.42 0.01 -17.43
N PRO A 208 -30.19 -0.31 -17.90
CA PRO A 208 -29.12 0.69 -18.04
C PRO A 208 -29.36 1.76 -19.11
N TYR A 209 -30.27 1.50 -20.05
CA TYR A 209 -30.56 2.38 -21.18
C TYR A 209 -32.04 2.69 -21.28
N ALA A 210 -32.37 3.92 -21.68
CA ALA A 210 -33.74 4.32 -21.96
C ALA A 210 -34.29 3.46 -23.13
N ASN A 211 -35.38 2.72 -22.89
CA ASN A 211 -35.99 1.80 -23.85
C ASN A 211 -34.95 0.88 -24.54
N ASP A 212 -33.93 0.44 -23.78
CA ASP A 212 -32.85 -0.47 -24.23
C ASP A 212 -32.02 0.02 -25.42
N ASN A 213 -32.00 1.33 -25.69
CA ASN A 213 -31.19 1.90 -26.77
C ASN A 213 -29.79 2.30 -26.24
N PRO A 214 -28.69 1.63 -26.66
CA PRO A 214 -27.35 1.85 -26.10
C PRO A 214 -26.82 3.29 -26.22
N LYS A 215 -27.39 4.10 -27.12
CA LYS A 215 -27.02 5.52 -27.28
C LYS A 215 -27.51 6.41 -26.14
N TYR A 216 -28.47 5.95 -25.35
CA TYR A 216 -29.16 6.75 -24.34
C TYR A 216 -29.13 6.07 -22.97
N PRO A 217 -27.99 6.12 -22.25
CA PRO A 217 -27.95 5.72 -20.85
C PRO A 217 -28.98 6.47 -20.02
N THR A 218 -29.64 5.78 -19.08
CA THR A 218 -30.68 6.38 -18.23
C THR A 218 -30.19 6.59 -16.80
N MET A 219 -30.96 7.32 -16.00
CA MET A 219 -30.75 7.36 -14.56
C MET A 219 -31.39 6.13 -13.91
N THR A 220 -30.59 5.36 -13.18
CA THR A 220 -30.94 4.03 -12.66
C THR A 220 -31.15 4.02 -11.14
N SER A 221 -30.84 5.14 -10.49
CA SER A 221 -31.04 5.37 -9.06
C SER A 221 -31.18 6.86 -8.77
N THR A 222 -31.23 7.27 -7.49
CA THR A 222 -31.18 8.71 -7.16
C THR A 222 -29.79 9.32 -7.32
N ASN A 223 -28.74 8.50 -7.52
CA ASN A 223 -27.40 8.97 -7.84
C ASN A 223 -27.13 8.68 -9.34
N ALA A 224 -26.85 9.74 -10.10
CA ALA A 224 -26.58 9.63 -11.53
C ALA A 224 -25.27 8.89 -11.85
N ALA A 225 -24.34 8.82 -10.89
CA ALA A 225 -23.04 8.19 -11.07
C ALA A 225 -23.10 6.65 -11.06
N THR A 226 -24.21 6.04 -10.63
CA THR A 226 -24.25 4.58 -10.41
C THR A 226 -24.52 3.75 -11.66
N ASN A 227 -24.84 4.37 -12.80
CA ASN A 227 -25.12 3.63 -14.03
C ASN A 227 -23.84 3.28 -14.80
N PHE A 228 -23.44 2.01 -14.77
CA PHE A 228 -22.23 1.52 -15.44
C PHE A 228 -22.31 1.48 -16.97
N ALA A 229 -23.48 1.76 -17.57
CA ALA A 229 -23.58 1.92 -19.02
C ALA A 229 -22.85 3.16 -19.55
N TRP A 230 -22.75 4.24 -18.76
CA TRP A 230 -22.05 5.45 -19.17
C TRP A 230 -20.64 5.56 -18.56
N LEU A 231 -20.34 4.82 -17.48
CA LEU A 231 -19.00 4.77 -16.87
C LEU A 231 -18.02 3.95 -17.72
N ASN A 232 -17.55 4.56 -18.80
CA ASN A 232 -16.56 4.01 -19.72
C ASN A 232 -15.66 5.14 -20.26
N TYR A 233 -14.57 4.78 -20.95
CA TYR A 233 -13.59 5.75 -21.42
C TYR A 233 -14.14 6.81 -22.39
N ASP A 234 -15.19 6.48 -23.16
CA ASP A 234 -15.74 7.35 -24.19
C ASP A 234 -16.74 8.36 -23.61
N LEU A 235 -17.50 7.95 -22.60
CA LEU A 235 -18.61 8.74 -22.04
C LEU A 235 -18.27 9.39 -20.70
N SER A 236 -17.40 8.79 -19.88
CA SER A 236 -17.03 9.31 -18.56
C SER A 236 -15.61 9.85 -18.49
N GLY A 237 -14.78 9.57 -19.49
CA GLY A 237 -13.38 10.01 -19.53
C GLY A 237 -12.45 8.94 -18.94
N ARG A 238 -11.24 9.34 -18.53
CA ARG A 238 -10.16 8.39 -18.19
C ARG A 238 -9.35 8.86 -17.00
N MET A 239 -9.11 7.93 -16.08
CA MET A 239 -8.14 8.05 -15.01
C MET A 239 -6.98 7.07 -15.23
N GLU A 240 -5.76 7.58 -15.20
CA GLU A 240 -4.54 6.77 -15.20
C GLU A 240 -3.62 7.19 -14.05
N ASP A 241 -3.27 6.24 -13.19
CA ASP A 241 -2.28 6.42 -12.14
C ASP A 241 -1.07 5.55 -12.41
N THR A 242 0.07 6.18 -12.66
CA THR A 242 1.33 5.51 -12.97
C THR A 242 2.38 5.80 -11.92
N TRP A 243 2.93 4.75 -11.34
CA TRP A 243 4.09 4.81 -10.45
C TRP A 243 5.32 4.23 -11.15
N ARG A 244 6.45 4.93 -11.06
CA ARG A 244 7.77 4.46 -11.50
C ARG A 244 8.69 4.50 -10.31
N VAL A 245 9.26 3.38 -9.92
CA VAL A 245 10.08 3.28 -8.72
C VAL A 245 11.40 2.59 -9.04
N ALA A 246 12.48 3.12 -8.48
CA ALA A 246 13.79 2.51 -8.44
C ALA A 246 14.34 2.60 -7.02
N GLN A 247 14.71 1.47 -6.44
CA GLN A 247 15.39 1.36 -5.16
C GLN A 247 16.76 0.74 -5.42
N LEU A 248 17.81 1.47 -5.07
CA LEU A 248 19.21 1.08 -5.22
C LEU A 248 19.81 0.90 -3.84
N ASN A 249 20.50 -0.20 -3.60
CA ASN A 249 21.29 -0.41 -2.39
C ASN A 249 22.72 -0.77 -2.78
N PHE A 250 23.70 -0.19 -2.10
CA PHE A 250 25.11 -0.47 -2.27
C PHE A 250 25.68 -0.86 -0.91
N ASP A 251 26.31 -2.01 -0.85
CA ASP A 251 26.88 -2.56 0.37
C ASP A 251 28.40 -2.70 0.22
N ALA A 252 29.14 -2.38 1.27
CA ALA A 252 30.56 -2.64 1.36
C ALA A 252 30.88 -3.28 2.72
N GLU A 253 31.62 -4.39 2.70
CA GLU A 253 32.14 -5.05 3.89
C GLU A 253 33.67 -5.14 3.78
N TYR A 254 34.37 -4.63 4.80
CA TYR A 254 35.82 -4.66 4.88
C TYR A 254 36.28 -5.31 6.19
N GLN A 255 37.07 -6.37 6.09
CA GLN A 255 37.71 -7.01 7.23
C GLN A 255 38.95 -6.23 7.66
N ILE A 256 38.86 -5.58 8.82
CA ILE A 256 39.94 -4.76 9.39
C ILE A 256 41.01 -5.70 9.96
N ILE A 257 40.58 -6.55 10.89
CA ILE A 257 41.36 -7.61 11.52
C ILE A 257 40.50 -8.87 11.66
N ASP A 258 41.10 -9.97 12.06
CA ASP A 258 40.34 -11.18 12.35
C ASP A 258 39.24 -10.93 13.40
N GLY A 259 38.02 -11.36 13.10
CA GLY A 259 36.82 -11.10 13.90
C GLY A 259 36.22 -9.69 13.80
N LEU A 260 36.91 -8.66 13.27
CA LEU A 260 36.39 -7.28 13.19
C LEU A 260 36.19 -6.82 11.74
N LYS A 261 34.96 -6.39 11.42
CA LYS A 261 34.56 -5.92 10.10
C LYS A 261 33.90 -4.54 10.17
N ALA A 262 34.21 -3.68 9.22
CA ALA A 262 33.40 -2.51 8.91
C ALA A 262 32.38 -2.87 7.83
N LYS A 263 31.14 -2.43 8.00
CA LYS A 263 30.09 -2.56 6.99
C LYS A 263 29.45 -1.19 6.74
N GLY A 264 29.23 -0.87 5.48
CA GLY A 264 28.49 0.31 5.06
C GLY A 264 27.40 -0.12 4.08
N MET A 265 26.22 0.46 4.21
CA MET A 265 25.13 0.36 3.27
C MET A 265 24.65 1.77 2.92
N PHE A 266 24.48 2.02 1.63
CA PHE A 266 23.89 3.24 1.10
C PHE A 266 22.69 2.86 0.22
N GLY A 267 21.52 3.38 0.58
CA GLY A 267 20.26 3.19 -0.11
C GLY A 267 19.79 4.48 -0.77
N TYR A 268 19.29 4.37 -2.00
CA TYR A 268 18.62 5.45 -2.72
C TYR A 268 17.30 4.95 -3.28
N TYR A 269 16.19 5.50 -2.79
CA TYR A 269 14.85 5.21 -3.28
C TYR A 269 14.31 6.42 -4.03
N LEU A 270 13.89 6.19 -5.27
CA LEU A 270 13.24 7.16 -6.12
C LEU A 270 11.89 6.60 -6.53
N ALA A 271 10.81 7.33 -6.28
CA ALA A 271 9.51 7.07 -6.87
C ALA A 271 8.97 8.32 -7.57
N ASN A 272 8.36 8.13 -8.73
CA ASN A 272 7.59 9.16 -9.40
C ASN A 272 6.17 8.63 -9.63
N ARG A 273 5.19 9.39 -9.16
CA ARG A 273 3.78 9.16 -9.45
C ARG A 273 3.30 10.24 -10.40
N LYS A 274 2.61 9.80 -11.45
CA LYS A 274 1.77 10.65 -12.29
C LYS A 274 0.35 10.11 -12.23
N HIS A 275 -0.52 10.83 -11.53
CA HIS A 275 -1.96 10.62 -11.56
C HIS A 275 -2.56 11.61 -12.55
N ASP A 276 -3.30 11.11 -13.53
CA ASP A 276 -3.88 11.90 -14.61
C ASP A 276 -5.35 11.50 -14.75
N ASN A 277 -6.26 12.38 -14.35
CA ASN A 277 -7.69 12.11 -14.38
C ASN A 277 -8.42 13.17 -15.21
N GLN A 278 -9.37 12.71 -16.00
CA GLN A 278 -10.31 13.52 -16.75
C GLN A 278 -11.69 12.90 -16.66
N GLU A 279 -12.63 13.64 -16.09
CA GLU A 279 -14.03 13.25 -16.01
C GLU A 279 -14.85 14.12 -16.95
N TYR A 280 -15.68 13.46 -17.74
CA TYR A 280 -16.50 14.10 -18.75
C TYR A 280 -17.81 14.61 -18.18
N THR A 281 -18.30 15.72 -18.74
CA THR A 281 -19.72 16.06 -18.63
C THR A 281 -20.54 15.03 -19.40
N TYR A 282 -21.66 14.60 -18.85
CA TYR A 282 -22.51 13.56 -19.44
C TYR A 282 -23.99 13.86 -19.26
N LYS A 283 -24.80 13.22 -20.11
CA LYS A 283 -26.26 13.31 -20.10
C LYS A 283 -26.87 11.93 -19.89
N LEU A 284 -27.91 11.88 -19.08
CA LEU A 284 -28.77 10.71 -18.94
C LEU A 284 -30.16 11.05 -19.48
N TYR A 285 -30.83 10.03 -19.99
CA TYR A 285 -32.04 10.20 -20.80
C TYR A 285 -33.17 9.34 -20.25
N LYS A 286 -34.41 9.82 -20.43
CA LYS A 286 -35.61 8.99 -20.30
C LYS A 286 -36.23 8.77 -21.67
N TYR A 287 -37.02 7.72 -21.84
CA TYR A 287 -37.78 7.49 -23.08
C TYR A 287 -39.21 8.01 -22.92
N ASP A 288 -39.68 8.77 -23.90
CA ASP A 288 -41.06 9.25 -23.99
C ASP A 288 -41.80 8.46 -25.08
N GLU A 289 -42.70 7.56 -24.68
CA GLU A 289 -43.42 6.68 -25.63
C GLU A 289 -44.42 7.43 -26.52
N ALA A 290 -44.97 8.55 -26.05
CA ALA A 290 -46.01 9.29 -26.77
C ALA A 290 -45.43 10.06 -27.96
N THR A 291 -44.18 10.49 -27.84
CA THR A 291 -43.46 11.27 -28.85
C THR A 291 -42.36 10.51 -29.56
N ASP A 292 -42.03 9.30 -29.09
CA ASP A 292 -40.88 8.49 -29.55
C ASP A 292 -39.56 9.28 -29.49
N THR A 293 -39.32 9.92 -28.34
CA THR A 293 -38.12 10.75 -28.11
C THR A 293 -37.37 10.38 -26.84
N TYR A 294 -36.12 10.86 -26.74
CA TYR A 294 -35.22 10.65 -25.60
C TYR A 294 -34.86 11.98 -24.92
N PRO A 295 -35.79 12.62 -24.18
CA PRO A 295 -35.47 13.84 -23.46
C PRO A 295 -34.41 13.61 -22.37
N VAL A 296 -33.53 14.60 -22.19
CA VAL A 296 -32.53 14.62 -21.11
C VAL A 296 -33.27 14.67 -19.78
N MET A 297 -32.96 13.73 -18.89
CA MET A 297 -33.50 13.68 -17.53
C MET A 297 -32.51 14.18 -16.48
N PHE A 298 -31.22 14.10 -16.78
CA PHE A 298 -30.13 14.58 -15.93
C PHE A 298 -28.94 14.97 -16.81
N GLU A 299 -28.24 16.03 -16.41
CA GLU A 299 -27.02 16.50 -17.05
C GLU A 299 -26.01 16.86 -15.96
N ASN A 300 -24.84 16.23 -16.00
CA ASN A 300 -23.69 16.71 -15.25
C ASN A 300 -22.90 17.66 -16.16
N ASN A 301 -22.86 18.93 -15.79
CA ASN A 301 -22.17 20.00 -16.50
C ASN A 301 -20.87 20.45 -15.82
N ASN A 302 -20.33 19.62 -14.91
CA ASN A 302 -19.08 19.89 -14.20
C ASN A 302 -17.93 19.06 -14.81
N PRO A 303 -17.20 19.59 -15.82
CA PRO A 303 -16.02 18.91 -16.34
C PRO A 303 -14.90 18.94 -15.30
N TRP A 304 -14.17 17.84 -15.19
CA TRP A 304 -13.07 17.71 -14.22
C TRP A 304 -11.79 17.29 -14.94
N ARG A 305 -10.70 18.01 -14.72
CA ARG A 305 -9.41 17.63 -15.26
C ARG A 305 -8.32 17.93 -14.25
N GLU A 306 -7.67 16.88 -13.77
CA GLU A 306 -6.62 17.01 -12.76
C GLU A 306 -5.35 16.25 -13.09
N ARG A 307 -4.24 16.73 -12.53
CA ARG A 307 -2.99 16.00 -12.55
C ARG A 307 -2.27 16.16 -11.23
N THR A 308 -1.85 15.04 -10.66
CA THR A 308 -0.86 15.02 -9.57
C THR A 308 0.49 14.61 -10.14
N THR A 309 1.52 15.40 -9.86
CA THR A 309 2.91 14.94 -9.97
C THR A 309 3.50 14.87 -8.58
N GLU A 310 3.93 13.67 -8.19
CA GLU A 310 4.59 13.44 -6.92
C GLU A 310 5.91 12.74 -7.17
N MET A 311 6.96 13.19 -6.50
CA MET A 311 8.26 12.54 -6.48
C MET A 311 8.61 12.22 -5.03
N VAL A 312 9.13 11.02 -4.80
CA VAL A 312 9.65 10.59 -3.51
C VAL A 312 11.12 10.30 -3.70
N GLU A 313 11.97 10.95 -2.92
CA GLU A 313 13.40 10.71 -2.88
C GLU A 313 13.78 10.38 -1.44
N GLU A 314 14.36 9.20 -1.21
CA GLU A 314 14.85 8.81 0.11
C GLU A 314 16.30 8.34 0.02
N LEU A 315 17.12 8.93 0.90
CA LEU A 315 18.51 8.57 1.12
C LEU A 315 18.61 7.87 2.47
N THR A 316 19.10 6.64 2.44
CA THR A 316 19.34 5.83 3.64
C THR A 316 20.81 5.50 3.72
N THR A 317 21.41 5.65 4.89
CA THR A 317 22.81 5.29 5.14
C THR A 317 22.89 4.52 6.44
N ASN A 318 23.59 3.39 6.43
CA ASN A 318 23.87 2.59 7.60
C ASN A 318 25.36 2.26 7.62
N VAL A 319 26.05 2.64 8.70
CA VAL A 319 27.48 2.35 8.87
C VAL A 319 27.67 1.69 10.21
N GLN A 320 28.34 0.54 10.22
CA GLN A 320 28.50 -0.27 11.42
C GLN A 320 29.86 -0.95 11.50
N LEU A 321 30.32 -1.14 12.74
CA LEU A 321 31.42 -2.04 13.07
C LEU A 321 30.83 -3.30 13.70
N ALA A 322 31.22 -4.45 13.18
CA ALA A 322 30.79 -5.75 13.66
C ALA A 322 32.01 -6.57 14.11
N TYR A 323 32.00 -6.99 15.36
CA TYR A 323 32.97 -7.89 15.95
C TYR A 323 32.33 -9.25 16.21
N ASN A 324 33.00 -10.35 15.87
CA ASN A 324 32.57 -11.70 16.20
C ASN A 324 33.79 -12.58 16.47
N LYS A 325 33.88 -13.15 17.66
CA LYS A 325 34.97 -14.04 18.04
C LYS A 325 34.54 -15.09 19.07
N THR A 326 35.11 -16.29 18.93
CA THR A 326 34.94 -17.40 19.85
C THR A 326 36.23 -17.64 20.64
N PHE A 327 36.08 -17.82 21.96
CA PHE A 327 37.15 -18.06 22.92
C PHE A 327 36.76 -19.27 23.79
N GLY A 328 37.30 -20.45 23.45
CA GLY A 328 36.85 -21.68 24.09
C GLY A 328 35.36 -21.92 23.84
N GLU A 329 34.58 -22.03 24.90
CA GLU A 329 33.11 -22.19 24.83
C GLU A 329 32.33 -20.87 24.77
N HIS A 330 33.03 -19.72 24.78
CA HIS A 330 32.39 -18.41 24.76
C HIS A 330 32.40 -17.83 23.35
N THR A 331 31.25 -17.42 22.82
CA THR A 331 31.18 -16.62 21.59
C THR A 331 30.61 -15.25 21.89
N VAL A 332 31.32 -14.21 21.46
CA VAL A 332 30.88 -12.81 21.59
C VAL A 332 30.73 -12.22 20.19
N ALA A 333 29.53 -11.71 19.89
CA ALA A 333 29.28 -10.91 18.71
C ALA A 333 28.73 -9.53 19.12
N ALA A 334 29.38 -8.46 18.68
CA ALA A 334 28.97 -7.10 19.01
C ALA A 334 28.87 -6.25 17.74
N VAL A 335 27.87 -5.38 17.67
CA VAL A 335 27.66 -4.42 16.60
C VAL A 335 27.43 -3.05 17.21
N VAL A 336 28.09 -2.04 16.65
CA VAL A 336 27.77 -0.63 16.90
C VAL A 336 27.66 0.07 15.55
N GLY A 337 26.66 0.92 15.40
CA GLY A 337 26.43 1.59 14.13
C GLY A 337 25.61 2.86 14.24
N LEU A 338 25.56 3.55 13.11
CA LEU A 338 24.83 4.77 12.86
C LEU A 338 23.90 4.51 11.68
N GLU A 339 22.70 5.08 11.73
CA GLU A 339 21.74 5.06 10.64
C GLU A 339 21.16 6.45 10.42
N SER A 340 21.05 6.87 9.16
CA SER A 340 20.38 8.11 8.79
C SER A 340 19.41 7.86 7.65
N ILE A 341 18.23 8.44 7.74
CA ILE A 341 17.20 8.41 6.70
C ILE A 341 16.76 9.84 6.45
N LYS A 342 16.79 10.29 5.20
CA LYS A 342 16.17 11.55 4.77
C LYS A 342 15.25 11.25 3.60
N ARG A 343 14.00 11.67 3.71
CA ARG A 343 12.97 11.47 2.68
C ARG A 343 12.34 12.82 2.31
N ASP A 344 12.38 13.17 1.04
CA ASP A 344 11.67 14.29 0.45
C ASP A 344 10.49 13.73 -0.38
N THR A 345 9.31 14.34 -0.26
CA THR A 345 8.10 13.98 -1.03
C THR A 345 7.45 15.23 -1.65
N PRO A 346 8.11 15.91 -2.59
CA PRO A 346 7.49 17.01 -3.32
C PRO A 346 6.28 16.54 -4.12
N LYS A 347 5.18 17.30 -3.98
CA LYS A 347 3.92 17.02 -4.64
C LYS A 347 3.27 18.30 -5.12
N ASN A 348 2.84 18.28 -6.37
CA ASN A 348 1.92 19.26 -6.90
C ASN A 348 0.64 18.59 -7.40
N TRP A 349 -0.45 19.34 -7.32
CA TRP A 349 -1.74 18.98 -7.87
C TRP A 349 -2.32 20.19 -8.59
N VAL A 350 -2.71 19.98 -9.84
CA VAL A 350 -3.34 20.98 -10.70
C VAL A 350 -4.74 20.48 -11.02
N HIS A 351 -5.71 21.37 -10.92
CA HIS A 351 -7.07 21.15 -11.39
C HIS A 351 -7.48 22.26 -12.36
N THR A 352 -8.22 21.87 -13.40
CA THR A 352 -8.74 22.74 -14.45
C THR A 352 -10.16 22.36 -14.80
N ILE A 353 -10.93 23.33 -15.26
CA ILE A 353 -12.33 23.16 -15.71
C ILE A 353 -12.36 23.36 -17.24
N PRO A 354 -12.10 22.31 -18.04
CA PRO A 354 -12.01 22.46 -19.49
C PRO A 354 -13.36 22.79 -20.11
N ALA A 355 -13.36 23.61 -21.17
CA ALA A 355 -14.59 24.02 -21.87
C ALA A 355 -15.29 22.87 -22.64
N SER A 356 -14.61 21.73 -22.85
CA SER A 356 -15.13 20.58 -23.57
C SER A 356 -14.40 19.30 -23.16
N ASN A 357 -15.11 18.17 -23.17
CA ASN A 357 -14.55 16.83 -22.95
C ASN A 357 -13.39 16.48 -23.89
N ALA A 358 -13.36 17.05 -25.12
CA ALA A 358 -12.29 16.78 -26.08
C ALA A 358 -10.93 17.40 -25.69
N LEU A 359 -10.92 18.36 -24.75
CA LEU A 359 -9.71 19.06 -24.32
C LEU A 359 -9.05 18.30 -23.17
N HIS A 360 -8.02 17.51 -23.49
CA HIS A 360 -7.33 16.63 -22.54
C HIS A 360 -6.06 17.23 -21.93
N LEU A 361 -5.65 18.41 -22.41
CA LEU A 361 -4.51 19.16 -21.89
C LEU A 361 -4.93 20.05 -20.71
N LEU A 362 -3.99 20.26 -19.78
CA LEU A 362 -4.15 21.29 -18.76
C LEU A 362 -3.80 22.64 -19.38
N ASP A 363 -4.71 23.60 -19.30
CA ASP A 363 -4.50 24.97 -19.73
C ASP A 363 -4.48 25.90 -18.52
N TYR A 364 -3.63 26.93 -18.56
CA TYR A 364 -3.54 27.93 -17.51
C TYR A 364 -4.82 28.77 -17.42
N GLU A 365 -5.47 29.04 -18.55
CA GLU A 365 -6.70 29.85 -18.59
C GLU A 365 -7.89 29.18 -17.93
N THR A 366 -7.92 27.84 -17.92
CA THR A 366 -9.00 27.04 -17.30
C THR A 366 -8.62 26.49 -15.92
N MET A 367 -7.42 26.82 -15.41
CA MET A 367 -6.95 26.40 -14.10
C MET A 367 -7.63 27.22 -13.00
N ASP A 368 -8.39 26.54 -12.15
CA ASP A 368 -9.06 27.13 -10.99
C ASP A 368 -8.29 26.83 -9.69
N THR A 369 -7.57 25.69 -9.62
CA THR A 369 -6.81 25.32 -8.42
C THR A 369 -5.40 24.80 -8.73
N TYR A 370 -4.44 25.31 -7.96
CA TYR A 370 -3.06 24.83 -7.93
C TYR A 370 -2.57 24.68 -6.49
N ASN A 371 -2.22 23.44 -6.12
CA ASN A 371 -1.71 23.10 -4.80
C ASN A 371 -0.28 22.57 -4.92
N ASP A 372 0.66 23.25 -4.26
CA ASP A 372 2.04 22.83 -4.08
C ASP A 372 2.29 22.64 -2.58
N THR A 373 2.73 21.44 -2.19
CA THR A 373 3.02 21.12 -0.79
C THR A 373 4.49 21.33 -0.41
N GLY A 374 5.34 21.81 -1.33
CA GLY A 374 6.78 21.89 -1.13
C GLY A 374 7.40 20.50 -0.94
N ASN A 375 8.59 20.43 -0.33
CA ASN A 375 9.37 19.19 -0.28
C ASN A 375 8.85 18.12 0.69
N ASN A 376 8.02 18.45 1.69
CA ASN A 376 7.57 17.52 2.74
C ASN A 376 8.71 16.66 3.34
N THR A 377 9.82 17.31 3.73
CA THR A 377 11.03 16.63 4.21
C THR A 377 10.80 15.92 5.55
N GLU A 378 11.13 14.64 5.60
CA GLU A 378 11.30 13.84 6.80
C GLU A 378 12.78 13.49 7.01
N ALA A 379 13.26 13.53 8.25
CA ALA A 379 14.62 13.10 8.58
C ALA A 379 14.71 12.37 9.92
N ARG A 380 15.51 11.31 9.96
CA ARG A 380 15.79 10.49 11.15
C ARG A 380 17.27 10.19 11.22
N LEU A 381 17.79 10.15 12.45
CA LEU A 381 19.18 9.80 12.73
C LEU A 381 19.21 8.90 13.97
N GLY A 382 19.93 7.81 13.91
CA GLY A 382 19.93 6.78 14.94
C GLY A 382 21.32 6.25 15.22
N TRP A 383 21.59 5.99 16.50
CA TRP A 383 22.74 5.22 16.95
C TRP A 383 22.23 3.89 17.48
N MET A 384 22.88 2.79 17.10
CA MET A 384 22.48 1.45 17.50
C MET A 384 23.65 0.66 18.07
N GLY A 385 23.37 -0.16 19.07
CA GLY A 385 24.30 -1.12 19.63
C GLY A 385 23.60 -2.44 19.89
N ARG A 386 24.29 -3.56 19.61
CA ARG A 386 23.83 -4.91 19.96
C ARG A 386 25.02 -5.76 20.39
N VAL A 387 24.84 -6.52 21.47
CA VAL A 387 25.81 -7.50 21.97
C VAL A 387 25.09 -8.83 22.17
N ASN A 388 25.61 -9.86 21.50
CA ASN A 388 25.17 -11.24 21.61
C ASN A 388 26.29 -12.03 22.27
N TYR A 389 25.92 -12.81 23.28
CA TYR A 389 26.81 -13.68 24.01
C TYR A 389 26.22 -15.09 24.03
N ASP A 390 27.05 -16.05 23.67
CA ASP A 390 26.74 -17.47 23.75
C ASP A 390 27.77 -18.16 24.65
N PHE A 391 27.29 -19.01 25.55
CA PHE A 391 28.12 -19.95 26.29
C PHE A 391 27.72 -21.39 25.95
N ALA A 392 28.66 -22.10 25.33
CA ALA A 392 28.58 -23.51 24.97
C ALA A 392 27.35 -23.87 24.09
N ASN A 393 26.78 -22.93 23.33
CA ASN A 393 25.50 -23.10 22.62
C ASN A 393 24.30 -23.41 23.55
N LYS A 394 24.41 -23.07 24.84
CA LYS A 394 23.39 -23.36 25.88
C LYS A 394 22.70 -22.11 26.38
N TYR A 395 23.49 -21.14 26.82
CA TYR A 395 22.99 -19.89 27.39
C TYR A 395 23.24 -18.76 26.41
N LEU A 396 22.15 -18.17 25.95
CA LEU A 396 22.11 -17.13 24.94
C LEU A 396 21.66 -15.84 25.61
N ILE A 397 22.45 -14.78 25.45
CA ILE A 397 22.11 -13.44 25.93
C ILE A 397 22.21 -12.50 24.75
N GLU A 398 21.18 -11.68 24.53
CA GLU A 398 21.23 -10.57 23.58
C GLU A 398 20.82 -9.29 24.32
N LEU A 399 21.64 -8.25 24.19
CA LEU A 399 21.36 -6.92 24.68
C LEU A 399 21.45 -5.96 23.50
N SER A 400 20.47 -5.09 23.35
CA SER A 400 20.49 -4.06 22.33
C SER A 400 19.96 -2.73 22.86
N ALA A 401 20.41 -1.64 22.27
CA ALA A 401 19.90 -0.32 22.58
C ALA A 401 20.00 0.57 21.34
N ARG A 402 19.03 1.47 21.22
CA ARG A 402 19.05 2.53 20.22
C ARG A 402 18.84 3.90 20.85
N TYR A 403 19.48 4.90 20.25
CA TYR A 403 19.24 6.30 20.53
C TYR A 403 18.89 6.98 19.22
N ASP A 404 17.59 7.23 19.02
CA ASP A 404 17.04 7.67 17.74
C ASP A 404 16.44 9.06 17.85
N GLY A 405 16.67 9.88 16.82
CA GLY A 405 16.16 11.24 16.67
C GLY A 405 15.16 11.34 15.51
N SER A 406 14.06 12.07 15.71
CA SER A 406 13.04 12.32 14.67
C SER A 406 12.81 13.81 14.44
N TRP A 407 12.69 14.21 13.16
CA TRP A 407 12.36 15.58 12.75
C TRP A 407 11.04 16.12 13.31
N LYS A 408 10.11 15.23 13.70
CA LYS A 408 8.74 15.59 14.09
C LYS A 408 8.64 16.27 15.46
N PHE A 409 9.57 15.99 16.36
CA PHE A 409 9.51 16.39 17.77
C PHE A 409 10.25 17.72 18.05
N PRO A 410 9.84 18.45 19.12
CA PRO A 410 10.54 19.65 19.57
C PRO A 410 11.98 19.32 19.99
N THR A 411 12.85 20.33 20.05
CA THR A 411 14.29 20.14 20.31
C THR A 411 14.60 19.33 21.57
N ASN A 412 13.81 19.49 22.65
CA ASN A 412 14.04 18.81 23.92
C ASN A 412 13.62 17.34 23.94
N ASP A 413 12.63 16.95 23.11
CA ASP A 413 12.08 15.58 23.03
C ASP A 413 12.48 14.87 21.73
N ARG A 414 13.40 15.49 20.97
CA ARG A 414 13.80 15.03 19.63
C ARG A 414 14.36 13.62 19.62
N TRP A 415 15.02 13.24 20.71
CA TRP A 415 15.74 11.98 20.84
C TRP A 415 15.11 11.08 21.90
N GLY A 416 14.94 9.81 21.55
CA GLY A 416 14.47 8.75 22.46
C GLY A 416 15.52 7.66 22.64
N PHE A 417 15.56 7.04 23.82
CA PHE A 417 16.44 5.91 24.14
C PHE A 417 15.62 4.64 24.36
N PHE A 418 15.93 3.60 23.59
CA PHE A 418 15.11 2.39 23.45
C PHE A 418 15.95 1.13 23.70
N PRO A 419 16.04 0.66 24.97
CA PRO A 419 16.77 -0.56 25.32
C PRO A 419 15.93 -1.83 25.13
N SER A 420 16.61 -2.94 24.85
CA SER A 420 16.03 -4.28 24.78
C SER A 420 17.02 -5.34 25.26
N GLY A 421 16.51 -6.41 25.84
CA GLY A 421 17.29 -7.59 26.22
C GLY A 421 16.50 -8.88 26.05
N SER A 422 17.22 -9.97 25.76
CA SER A 422 16.66 -11.31 25.73
C SER A 422 17.61 -12.35 26.31
N LEU A 423 17.02 -13.42 26.82
CA LEU A 423 17.69 -14.59 27.36
C LEU A 423 17.11 -15.84 26.71
N GLY A 424 17.99 -16.76 26.33
CA GLY A 424 17.63 -18.08 25.82
C GLY A 424 18.41 -19.16 26.56
N TRP A 425 17.74 -20.27 26.87
CA TRP A 425 18.36 -21.45 27.47
C TRP A 425 17.95 -22.70 26.70
N ARG A 426 18.93 -23.34 26.06
CA ARG A 426 18.75 -24.62 25.39
C ARG A 426 18.91 -25.75 26.40
N ILE A 427 17.79 -26.12 27.02
CA ILE A 427 17.71 -27.17 28.05
C ILE A 427 18.13 -28.53 27.45
N SER A 428 17.80 -28.78 26.18
CA SER A 428 18.17 -30.01 25.47
C SER A 428 19.68 -30.25 25.38
N GLU A 429 20.49 -29.19 25.51
CA GLU A 429 21.95 -29.31 25.46
C GLU A 429 22.56 -29.67 26.83
N GLU A 430 21.77 -29.70 27.90
CA GLU A 430 22.24 -30.05 29.23
C GLU A 430 22.45 -31.56 29.39
N GLY A 431 23.50 -31.94 30.12
CA GLY A 431 23.81 -33.37 30.36
C GLY A 431 22.65 -34.10 31.04
N PHE A 432 21.94 -33.41 31.96
CA PHE A 432 20.77 -33.98 32.61
C PHE A 432 19.57 -34.20 31.68
N TRP A 433 19.54 -33.61 30.49
CA TRP A 433 18.47 -33.80 29.51
C TRP A 433 18.83 -34.90 28.51
N LYS A 434 20.03 -34.82 27.92
CA LYS A 434 20.50 -35.73 26.86
C LYS A 434 20.44 -37.20 27.26
N ASP A 435 20.73 -37.51 28.52
CA ASP A 435 20.82 -38.89 29.02
C ASP A 435 19.48 -39.45 29.55
N THR A 436 18.36 -38.74 29.32
CA THR A 436 17.03 -39.15 29.82
C THR A 436 16.14 -39.73 28.74
N LYS A 437 15.15 -40.53 29.15
CA LYS A 437 14.08 -41.00 28.25
C LYS A 437 13.27 -39.85 27.62
N ILE A 438 13.22 -38.69 28.29
CA ILE A 438 12.53 -37.50 27.78
C ILE A 438 13.33 -36.88 26.63
N GLY A 439 14.67 -36.81 26.74
CA GLY A 439 15.53 -36.34 25.66
C GLY A 439 15.49 -37.21 24.40
N ALA A 440 15.14 -38.50 24.54
CA ALA A 440 14.92 -39.39 23.39
C ALA A 440 13.61 -39.10 22.63
N ILE A 441 12.65 -38.39 23.24
CA ILE A 441 11.37 -38.02 22.63
C ILE A 441 11.42 -36.56 22.18
N VAL A 442 12.04 -35.68 22.97
CA VAL A 442 12.17 -34.25 22.72
C VAL A 442 13.63 -33.93 22.41
N SER A 443 13.93 -33.85 21.11
CA SER A 443 15.28 -33.70 20.57
C SER A 443 15.85 -32.29 20.72
N ASP A 444 15.00 -31.27 20.73
CA ASP A 444 15.40 -29.90 21.05
C ASP A 444 14.36 -29.26 21.97
N LEU A 445 14.82 -28.61 23.04
CA LEU A 445 13.99 -27.83 23.94
C LEU A 445 14.75 -26.56 24.31
N LYS A 446 14.17 -25.42 23.96
CA LYS A 446 14.70 -24.09 24.27
C LYS A 446 13.63 -23.27 24.98
N LEU A 447 14.00 -22.63 26.08
CA LEU A 447 13.21 -21.57 26.69
C LEU A 447 13.78 -20.22 26.25
N ARG A 448 12.91 -19.24 25.99
CA ARG A 448 13.31 -17.87 25.65
C ARG A 448 12.42 -16.84 26.35
N GLY A 449 13.02 -15.73 26.73
CA GLY A 449 12.32 -14.56 27.26
C GLY A 449 12.96 -13.28 26.76
N SER A 450 12.17 -12.27 26.44
CA SER A 450 12.66 -10.96 25.99
C SER A 450 11.83 -9.82 26.56
N TYR A 451 12.48 -8.70 26.82
CA TYR A 451 11.84 -7.46 27.22
C TYR A 451 12.48 -6.28 26.47
N GLY A 452 11.68 -5.34 26.00
CA GLY A 452 12.21 -4.15 25.34
C GLY A 452 11.26 -2.97 25.32
N LEU A 453 11.84 -1.79 25.21
CA LEU A 453 11.18 -0.52 24.95
C LEU A 453 11.41 -0.17 23.47
N MET A 454 10.36 0.18 22.74
CA MET A 454 10.44 0.62 21.35
C MET A 454 9.77 1.98 21.16
N GLY A 455 10.36 2.79 20.30
CA GLY A 455 9.83 4.10 19.93
C GLY A 455 9.06 4.08 18.61
N ASP A 456 7.98 4.86 18.55
CA ASP A 456 7.27 5.20 17.32
C ASP A 456 7.04 6.72 17.25
N ASP A 457 7.41 7.32 16.11
CA ASP A 457 7.21 8.74 15.84
C ASP A 457 5.91 9.03 15.08
N ASN A 458 5.14 8.00 14.74
CA ASN A 458 3.87 8.11 14.06
C ASN A 458 2.71 8.46 15.01
N VAL A 459 2.82 9.63 15.65
CA VAL A 459 1.74 10.16 16.50
C VAL A 459 0.52 10.59 15.67
N SER A 460 -0.64 10.07 16.07
CA SER A 460 -1.98 10.43 15.55
C SER A 460 -2.53 11.68 16.25
N GLY A 461 -3.33 12.47 15.54
CA GLY A 461 -3.98 13.67 16.08
C GLY A 461 -3.09 14.91 16.19
N TYR A 462 -1.79 14.78 15.85
CA TYR A 462 -0.83 15.89 15.85
C TYR A 462 -0.11 15.98 14.51
N ALA A 463 -0.06 17.18 13.95
CA ALA A 463 0.76 17.50 12.80
C ALA A 463 2.19 17.83 13.22
N ALA A 464 3.12 17.75 12.26
CA ALA A 464 4.47 18.23 12.48
C ALA A 464 4.46 19.72 12.85
N PHE A 465 5.31 20.10 13.81
CA PHE A 465 5.43 21.47 14.30
C PHE A 465 4.20 22.02 15.04
N ASP A 466 3.27 21.17 15.51
CA ASP A 466 2.16 21.60 16.38
C ASP A 466 2.61 22.18 17.73
N TYR A 467 3.87 21.97 18.11
CA TYR A 467 4.51 22.62 19.26
C TYR A 467 4.92 24.07 18.99
N MET A 468 4.75 24.58 17.76
CA MET A 468 5.06 25.96 17.37
C MET A 468 3.79 26.79 17.23
N SER A 469 3.80 28.01 17.77
CA SER A 469 2.78 29.01 17.46
C SER A 469 2.93 29.51 16.02
N GLY A 470 1.84 29.97 15.41
CA GLY A 470 1.88 30.52 14.06
C GLY A 470 0.50 30.68 13.44
N TYR A 471 0.48 30.81 12.11
CA TYR A 471 -0.73 30.93 11.31
C TYR A 471 -0.69 29.94 10.14
N ASN A 472 -1.85 29.41 9.76
CA ASN A 472 -2.01 28.62 8.54
C ASN A 472 -2.41 29.56 7.40
N TYR A 473 -1.55 29.65 6.38
CA TYR A 473 -1.79 30.43 5.17
C TYR A 473 -2.82 29.75 4.25
N LYS A 474 -3.49 30.53 3.40
CA LYS A 474 -4.59 30.08 2.53
C LYS A 474 -5.72 29.36 3.25
N ASN A 475 -6.01 29.77 4.47
CA ASN A 475 -7.05 29.16 5.28
C ASN A 475 -7.94 30.27 5.86
N GLY A 476 -9.25 30.13 5.65
CA GLY A 476 -10.23 31.19 5.86
C GLY A 476 -10.17 32.30 4.81
N GLY A 477 -10.99 33.33 5.02
CA GLY A 477 -11.04 34.51 4.17
C GLY A 477 -12.18 35.42 4.56
N SER A 478 -12.20 36.62 3.98
CA SER A 478 -13.26 37.59 4.20
C SER A 478 -13.43 38.46 2.96
N VAL A 479 -14.63 38.95 2.74
CA VAL A 479 -14.87 39.94 1.68
C VAL A 479 -14.38 41.29 2.18
N ILE A 480 -13.32 41.81 1.56
CA ILE A 480 -12.75 43.13 1.82
C ILE A 480 -12.98 43.94 0.55
N ASP A 481 -13.67 45.08 0.67
CA ASP A 481 -14.02 45.96 -0.46
C ASP A 481 -14.72 45.23 -1.62
N GLY A 482 -15.64 44.33 -1.30
CA GLY A 482 -16.40 43.55 -2.29
C GLY A 482 -15.63 42.41 -2.94
N LYS A 483 -14.37 42.18 -2.57
CA LYS A 483 -13.54 41.08 -3.07
C LYS A 483 -13.23 40.07 -1.97
N TYR A 484 -13.52 38.78 -2.21
CA TYR A 484 -13.09 37.72 -1.30
C TYR A 484 -11.56 37.65 -1.28
N THR A 485 -10.99 37.93 -0.12
CA THR A 485 -9.55 37.88 0.12
C THR A 485 -9.24 36.68 0.98
N ILE A 486 -8.36 35.82 0.46
CA ILE A 486 -7.88 34.64 1.18
C ILE A 486 -6.98 35.11 2.33
N GLY A 487 -7.29 34.65 3.54
CA GLY A 487 -6.63 35.08 4.77
C GLY A 487 -5.68 34.03 5.35
N THR A 488 -5.38 34.25 6.63
CA THR A 488 -4.66 33.30 7.49
C THR A 488 -5.44 33.10 8.77
N VAL A 489 -5.50 31.88 9.27
CA VAL A 489 -6.05 31.59 10.60
C VAL A 489 -4.93 31.29 11.58
N PRO A 490 -5.00 31.74 12.84
CA PRO A 490 -4.08 31.29 13.88
C PRO A 490 -4.06 29.77 13.94
N ARG A 491 -2.88 29.20 14.17
CA ARG A 491 -2.78 27.80 14.60
C ARG A 491 -3.44 27.66 15.97
N GLY A 492 -3.85 26.43 16.29
CA GLY A 492 -4.33 26.09 17.64
C GLY A 492 -3.26 26.35 18.71
N LEU A 493 -3.62 26.14 19.98
CA LEU A 493 -2.68 26.24 21.08
C LEU A 493 -1.49 25.29 20.87
N PRO A 494 -0.23 25.76 21.03
CA PRO A 494 0.93 24.89 20.86
C PRO A 494 0.92 23.68 21.78
N VAL A 495 1.24 22.52 21.23
CA VAL A 495 1.31 21.26 21.98
C VAL A 495 2.70 21.10 22.59
N THR A 496 2.83 21.40 23.89
CA THR A 496 4.13 21.36 24.59
C THR A 496 4.52 19.98 25.11
N THR A 497 3.68 18.96 24.89
CA THR A 497 3.86 17.59 25.40
C THR A 497 4.05 16.58 24.26
N LEU A 498 4.40 17.04 23.06
CA LEU A 498 4.56 16.18 21.90
C LEU A 498 5.85 15.35 22.02
N SER A 499 5.71 14.05 22.26
CA SER A 499 6.82 13.10 22.42
C SER A 499 6.59 11.79 21.65
N TRP A 500 7.56 10.89 21.71
CA TRP A 500 7.49 9.53 21.19
C TRP A 500 6.30 8.75 21.77
N ILE A 501 5.74 7.85 20.95
CA ILE A 501 4.96 6.73 21.45
C ILE A 501 5.96 5.66 21.90
N GLU A 502 5.77 5.16 23.13
CA GLU A 502 6.62 4.13 23.71
C GLU A 502 5.84 2.82 23.88
N ALA A 503 6.32 1.75 23.26
CA ALA A 503 5.79 0.40 23.43
C ALA A 503 6.72 -0.43 24.32
N LYS A 504 6.16 -1.03 25.37
CA LYS A 504 6.88 -1.97 26.27
C LYS A 504 6.42 -3.38 25.96
N ILE A 505 7.33 -4.22 25.50
CA ILE A 505 7.02 -5.58 25.04
C ILE A 505 7.74 -6.58 25.93
N LEU A 506 6.99 -7.55 26.46
CA LEU A 506 7.49 -8.73 27.15
C LEU A 506 7.04 -9.96 26.36
N ASP A 507 7.97 -10.83 25.99
CA ASP A 507 7.69 -12.12 25.34
C ASP A 507 8.35 -13.25 26.15
N ILE A 508 7.63 -14.34 26.36
CA ILE A 508 8.11 -15.57 26.98
C ILE A 508 7.61 -16.73 26.13
N GLY A 509 8.53 -17.52 25.61
CA GLY A 509 8.22 -18.64 24.73
C GLY A 509 9.11 -19.84 24.97
N PHE A 510 8.69 -20.98 24.44
CA PHE A 510 9.53 -22.16 24.35
C PHE A 510 9.44 -22.73 22.94
N ASP A 511 10.52 -23.35 22.49
CA ASP A 511 10.60 -24.07 21.22
C ASP A 511 10.89 -25.53 21.56
N ALA A 512 10.15 -26.47 20.96
CA ALA A 512 10.34 -27.90 21.16
C ALA A 512 10.28 -28.66 19.83
N SER A 513 11.24 -29.54 19.60
CA SER A 513 11.26 -30.48 18.48
C SER A 513 11.17 -31.91 19.01
N PHE A 514 10.40 -32.74 18.32
CA PHE A 514 10.17 -34.14 18.68
C PHE A 514 10.75 -35.05 17.59
N VAL A 515 11.15 -36.25 17.98
CA VAL A 515 11.75 -37.27 17.09
C VAL A 515 10.70 -37.94 16.21
#